data_AF-A0A0C2V7T6-F1
#
_entry.id   AF-A0A0C2V7T6-F1
#
_cell.length_a   1.000
_cell.length_b   1.000
_cell.length_c   1.000
_cell.angle_alpha   90.00
_cell.angle_beta   90.00
_cell.angle_gamma   90.00
#
_symmetry.space_group_name_H-M   'P 1'
#
loop_
_entity.id
_entity.type
_entity.pdbx_description
1 polymer ?
#
loop_
_entity_poly.entity_id
_entity_poly.type
_entity_poly.pdbx_seq_one_letter_code
_entity_poly.pdbx_strand_id
1 'polypeptide(L)'
;MEMAIYGLAMPFNQFYWNYNSQTNTYELELTNYEVTELWKEIPLTLEHNKYWTIGRTGKNLSVLLNPAGVFFKLVPDTPESFKAYKDVKEGFLRHCSVTFLRHKSREFVEECKIQSLARIMNLNHNFIVEEHNEVLVHEICLTNSPGNKATFCTTDRNDMRLKGVKWDVYESEGAEGDATSHDGRNDGKSS
;
A
#
# COMPACT_ATOMS: atom_id res chain seq x y z
N MET A 1 -8.29 22.31 4.54
CA MET A 1 -7.69 21.20 3.76
C MET A 1 -7.24 20.16 4.78
N GLU A 2 -7.64 18.90 4.62
CA GLU A 2 -7.31 17.82 5.56
C GLU A 2 -5.80 17.55 5.54
N MET A 3 -5.18 17.44 6.72
CA MET A 3 -3.77 17.07 6.85
C MET A 3 -3.63 15.56 6.69
N ALA A 4 -3.07 15.12 5.57
CA ALA A 4 -2.85 13.71 5.30
C ALA A 4 -1.66 13.47 4.38
N ILE A 5 -1.06 12.28 4.49
CA ILE A 5 -0.12 11.73 3.52
C ILE A 5 -0.88 10.73 2.67
N TYR A 6 -0.82 10.88 1.36
CA TYR A 6 -1.36 9.96 0.37
C TYR A 6 -0.24 9.27 -0.37
N GLY A 7 -0.47 8.08 -0.91
CA GLY A 7 0.52 7.44 -1.77
C GLY A 7 0.06 6.19 -2.49
N LEU A 8 0.91 5.76 -3.43
CA LEU A 8 0.83 4.50 -4.17
C LEU A 8 2.01 3.64 -3.74
N ALA A 9 1.75 2.64 -2.90
CA ALA A 9 2.76 1.79 -2.28
C ALA A 9 3.18 0.60 -3.15
N MET A 10 2.29 0.13 -4.02
CA MET A 10 2.57 -0.94 -4.97
C MET A 10 1.79 -0.71 -6.26
N PRO A 11 2.42 -0.26 -7.36
CA PRO A 11 1.76 -0.20 -8.66
C PRO A 11 1.52 -1.62 -9.20
N PHE A 12 0.34 -1.85 -9.79
CA PHE A 12 0.07 -3.04 -10.60
C PHE A 12 0.45 -2.81 -12.06
N ASN A 13 0.58 -3.91 -12.82
CA ASN A 13 1.03 -3.88 -14.22
C ASN A 13 2.41 -3.24 -14.42
N GLN A 14 3.21 -3.22 -13.34
CA GLN A 14 4.63 -2.90 -13.37
C GLN A 14 5.38 -4.10 -12.81
N PHE A 15 6.70 -4.11 -13.05
CA PHE A 15 7.55 -5.17 -12.55
C PHE A 15 8.53 -4.64 -11.51
N TYR A 16 8.78 -5.45 -10.49
CA TYR A 16 10.01 -5.34 -9.73
C TYR A 16 11.11 -6.00 -10.55
N TRP A 17 12.32 -5.45 -10.51
CA TRP A 17 13.44 -6.09 -11.17
C TRP A 17 14.67 -6.11 -10.29
N ASN A 18 15.44 -7.18 -10.47
CA ASN A 18 16.76 -7.33 -9.90
C ASN A 18 17.72 -7.79 -11.00
N TYR A 19 18.99 -7.40 -10.89
CA TYR A 19 20.02 -7.82 -11.82
C TYR A 19 21.10 -8.61 -11.09
N ASN A 20 21.26 -9.87 -11.47
CA ASN A 20 22.35 -10.71 -11.01
C ASN A 20 23.52 -10.59 -11.99
N SER A 21 24.57 -9.89 -11.58
CA SER A 21 25.77 -9.67 -12.39
C SER A 21 26.62 -10.92 -12.60
N GLN A 22 26.51 -11.93 -11.73
CA GLN A 22 27.28 -13.18 -11.86
C GLN A 22 26.72 -14.07 -12.97
N THR A 23 25.40 -14.10 -13.11
CA THR A 23 24.69 -14.88 -14.13
C THR A 23 24.21 -14.03 -15.30
N ASN A 24 24.48 -12.72 -15.27
CA ASN A 24 24.04 -11.76 -16.27
C ASN A 24 22.52 -11.87 -16.55
N THR A 25 21.75 -11.97 -15.46
CA THR A 25 20.32 -12.29 -15.50
C THR A 25 19.51 -11.17 -14.86
N TYR A 26 18.47 -10.71 -15.57
CA TYR A 26 17.41 -9.91 -15.00
C TYR A 26 16.29 -10.82 -14.50
N GLU A 27 15.94 -10.67 -13.24
CA GLU A 27 14.74 -11.27 -12.65
C GLU A 27 13.65 -10.21 -12.63
N LEU A 28 12.53 -10.48 -13.29
CA LEU A 28 11.39 -9.58 -13.39
C LEU A 28 10.21 -10.21 -12.64
N GLU A 29 9.71 -9.53 -11.62
CA GLU A 29 8.54 -9.98 -10.86
C GLU A 29 7.31 -9.14 -11.25
N LEU A 30 6.30 -9.79 -11.81
CA LEU A 30 5.03 -9.18 -12.20
C LEU A 30 4.07 -9.15 -11.01
N THR A 31 3.48 -7.99 -10.73
CA THR A 31 2.44 -7.83 -9.71
C THR A 31 1.07 -7.61 -10.34
N ASN A 32 0.07 -8.34 -9.81
CA ASN A 32 -1.30 -8.33 -10.31
C ASN A 32 -2.31 -8.06 -9.19
N TYR A 33 -3.42 -7.41 -9.56
CA TYR A 33 -4.48 -7.03 -8.62
C TYR A 33 -5.23 -8.27 -8.09
N GLU A 34 -5.51 -9.22 -8.97
CA GLU A 34 -6.39 -10.38 -8.75
C GLU A 34 -5.86 -11.33 -7.68
N VAL A 35 -4.55 -11.32 -7.46
CA VAL A 35 -3.84 -12.20 -6.52
C VAL A 35 -3.40 -11.46 -5.25
N THR A 36 -3.70 -10.17 -5.14
CA THR A 36 -3.25 -9.34 -4.03
C THR A 36 -4.33 -9.17 -2.98
N GLU A 37 -3.98 -9.51 -1.75
CA GLU A 37 -4.80 -9.31 -0.56
C GLU A 37 -4.09 -8.42 0.47
N LEU A 38 -4.90 -7.79 1.33
CA LEU A 38 -4.43 -6.94 2.42
C LEU A 38 -4.51 -7.72 3.75
N TRP A 39 -3.43 -7.70 4.54
CA TRP A 39 -3.48 -8.23 5.90
C TRP A 39 -4.50 -7.46 6.75
N LYS A 40 -5.08 -8.11 7.77
CA LYS A 40 -6.12 -7.52 8.63
C LYS A 40 -5.68 -6.20 9.28
N GLU A 41 -4.46 -6.17 9.77
CA GLU A 41 -3.83 -4.99 10.34
C GLU A 41 -2.52 -4.69 9.62
N ILE A 42 -2.47 -3.58 8.90
CA ILE A 42 -1.29 -3.12 8.17
C ILE A 42 -0.72 -1.91 8.91
N PRO A 43 0.52 -1.97 9.41
CA PRO A 43 1.24 -0.81 9.88
C PRO A 43 1.81 -0.01 8.70
N LEU A 44 1.89 1.31 8.88
CA LEU A 44 2.73 2.19 8.10
C LEU A 44 3.99 2.53 8.92
N THR A 45 5.17 2.21 8.42
CA THR A 45 6.46 2.44 9.09
C THR A 45 7.32 3.45 8.36
N LEU A 46 8.42 3.87 8.99
CA LEU A 46 9.51 4.61 8.34
C LEU A 46 10.69 3.67 8.07
N GLU A 47 11.17 3.62 6.84
CA GLU A 47 12.36 2.85 6.42
C GLU A 47 12.31 1.36 6.87
N HIS A 48 11.12 0.74 6.80
CA HIS A 48 10.86 -0.64 7.25
C HIS A 48 11.23 -0.92 8.72
N ASN A 49 11.34 0.12 9.55
CA ASN A 49 11.63 -0.03 10.97
C ASN A 49 10.33 -0.24 11.76
N LYS A 50 10.09 -1.48 12.20
CA LYS A 50 8.91 -1.85 13.00
C LYS A 50 8.72 -1.02 14.28
N TYR A 51 9.79 -0.45 14.84
CA TYR A 51 9.72 0.40 16.02
C TYR A 51 9.26 1.82 15.69
N TRP A 52 9.29 2.22 14.42
CA TRP A 52 8.87 3.54 13.93
C TRP A 52 7.58 3.41 13.12
N THR A 53 6.55 2.83 13.76
CA THR A 53 5.21 2.78 13.19
C THR A 53 4.54 4.16 13.34
N ILE A 54 4.15 4.76 12.23
CA ILE A 54 3.50 6.07 12.16
C ILE A 54 1.99 5.97 11.87
N GLY A 55 1.49 4.80 11.48
CA GLY A 55 0.06 4.58 11.38
C GLY A 55 -0.32 3.10 11.31
N ARG A 56 -1.62 2.83 11.48
CA ARG A 56 -2.19 1.46 11.45
C ARG A 56 -3.60 1.47 10.87
N THR A 57 -3.95 0.45 10.09
CA THR A 57 -5.31 0.28 9.58
C THR A 57 -6.32 0.17 10.72
N GLY A 58 -7.52 0.71 10.52
CA GLY A 58 -8.55 0.82 11.56
C GLY A 58 -8.30 1.91 12.60
N LYS A 59 -7.20 2.68 12.47
CA LYS A 59 -6.94 3.88 13.26
C LYS A 59 -6.81 5.08 12.33
N ASN A 60 -5.57 5.46 12.03
CA ASN A 60 -5.22 6.68 11.30
C ASN A 60 -4.74 6.40 9.87
N LEU A 61 -4.69 5.13 9.46
CA LEU A 61 -4.30 4.69 8.11
C LEU A 61 -5.49 4.03 7.41
N SER A 62 -5.78 4.49 6.19
CA SER A 62 -6.65 3.82 5.24
C SER A 62 -5.80 3.21 4.13
N VAL A 63 -6.03 1.94 3.79
CA VAL A 63 -5.36 1.26 2.67
C VAL A 63 -6.43 0.78 1.71
N LEU A 64 -6.24 1.05 0.43
CA LEU A 64 -7.17 0.73 -0.63
C LEU A 64 -6.45 -0.08 -1.70
N LEU A 65 -7.10 -1.15 -2.15
CA LEU A 65 -6.67 -1.96 -3.27
C LEU A 65 -7.57 -1.65 -4.47
N ASN A 66 -6.98 -1.29 -5.61
CA ASN A 66 -7.72 -1.15 -6.87
C ASN A 66 -6.85 -1.63 -8.06
N PRO A 67 -7.41 -1.70 -9.28
CA PRO A 67 -6.66 -2.22 -10.44
C PRO A 67 -5.37 -1.45 -10.81
N ALA A 68 -5.17 -0.22 -10.30
CA ALA A 68 -3.94 0.53 -10.51
C ALA A 68 -2.85 0.23 -9.46
N GLY A 69 -3.24 -0.23 -8.26
CA GLY A 69 -2.27 -0.54 -7.21
C GLY A 69 -2.83 -0.59 -5.78
N VAL A 70 -1.90 -0.68 -4.83
CA VAL A 70 -2.13 -0.50 -3.40
C VAL A 70 -1.91 0.97 -3.03
N PHE A 71 -2.98 1.66 -2.68
CA PHE A 71 -2.97 3.06 -2.26
C PHE A 71 -3.14 3.18 -0.76
N PHE A 72 -2.65 4.27 -0.17
CA PHE A 72 -2.87 4.58 1.24
C PHE A 72 -3.11 6.06 1.51
N LYS A 73 -3.83 6.32 2.61
CA LYS A 73 -4.02 7.64 3.22
C LYS A 73 -3.70 7.52 4.71
N LEU A 74 -2.73 8.29 5.18
CA LEU A 74 -2.40 8.46 6.59
C LEU A 74 -2.86 9.84 7.06
N VAL A 75 -3.65 9.89 8.13
CA VAL A 75 -3.98 11.12 8.86
C VAL A 75 -3.06 11.20 10.07
N PRO A 76 -2.10 12.14 10.15
CA PRO A 76 -1.20 12.21 11.29
C PRO A 76 -1.92 12.48 12.62
N ASP A 77 -1.63 11.68 13.64
CA ASP A 77 -2.18 11.79 15.00
C ASP A 77 -1.13 11.62 16.11
N THR A 78 0.13 11.37 15.74
CA THR A 78 1.30 11.20 16.64
C THR A 78 2.44 12.15 16.26
N PRO A 79 3.34 12.52 17.19
CA PRO A 79 4.51 13.35 16.87
C PRO A 79 5.35 12.81 15.69
N GLU A 80 5.52 11.49 15.62
CA GLU A 80 6.28 10.82 14.56
C GLU A 80 5.56 10.92 13.21
N SER A 81 4.25 10.72 13.17
CA SER A 81 3.46 10.89 11.94
C SER A 81 3.38 12.34 11.47
N PHE A 82 3.33 13.32 12.40
CA PHE A 82 3.41 14.75 12.06
C PHE A 82 4.79 15.11 11.48
N LYS A 83 5.87 14.52 12.01
CA LYS A 83 7.21 14.68 11.46
C LYS A 83 7.28 14.10 10.04
N ALA A 84 6.80 12.87 9.84
CA ALA A 84 6.74 12.24 8.53
C ALA A 84 5.93 13.09 7.53
N TYR A 85 4.82 13.69 7.96
CA TYR A 85 4.03 14.60 7.12
C TYR A 85 4.85 15.82 6.66
N LYS A 86 5.61 16.44 7.56
CA LYS A 86 6.50 17.56 7.20
C LYS A 86 7.56 17.10 6.20
N ASP A 87 8.19 15.96 6.46
CA ASP A 87 9.22 15.40 5.58
C ASP A 87 8.66 15.11 4.17
N VAL A 88 7.42 14.62 4.04
CA VAL A 88 6.77 14.45 2.73
C VAL A 88 6.42 15.79 2.10
N LYS A 89 5.87 16.73 2.87
CA LYS A 89 5.48 18.06 2.38
C LYS A 89 6.67 18.86 1.85
N GLU A 90 7.83 18.73 2.50
CA GLU A 90 9.08 19.39 2.12
C GLU A 90 9.86 18.59 1.06
N GLY A 91 9.39 17.38 0.73
CA GLY A 91 10.00 16.51 -0.29
C GLY A 91 11.28 15.83 0.18
N PHE A 92 11.51 15.69 1.49
CA PHE A 92 12.55 14.85 2.06
C PHE A 92 12.19 13.37 2.03
N LEU A 93 10.91 13.03 2.07
CA LEU A 93 10.38 11.68 1.82
C LEU A 93 9.48 11.73 0.59
N ARG A 94 9.78 10.94 -0.44
CA ARG A 94 9.07 10.99 -1.73
C ARG A 94 8.45 9.68 -2.18
N HIS A 95 8.92 8.58 -1.62
CA HIS A 95 8.50 7.25 -2.02
C HIS A 95 7.95 6.46 -0.84
N CYS A 96 7.41 5.30 -1.18
CA CYS A 96 6.94 4.31 -0.25
C CYS A 96 7.23 2.92 -0.83
N SER A 97 7.17 1.91 0.03
CA SER A 97 7.32 0.52 -0.36
C SER A 97 6.32 -0.33 0.40
N VAL A 98 6.18 -1.57 -0.01
CA VAL A 98 5.41 -2.59 0.70
C VAL A 98 6.33 -3.72 1.11
N THR A 99 6.00 -4.34 2.24
CA THR A 99 6.47 -5.70 2.55
C THR A 99 5.29 -6.64 2.44
N PHE A 100 5.51 -7.75 1.75
CA PHE A 100 4.47 -8.70 1.43
C PHE A 100 5.02 -10.13 1.42
N LEU A 101 4.15 -11.06 1.82
CA LEU A 101 4.37 -12.49 1.61
C LEU A 101 3.91 -12.82 0.19
N ARG A 102 4.64 -13.71 -0.48
CA ARG A 102 4.33 -14.08 -1.86
C ARG A 102 4.60 -15.53 -2.17
N HIS A 103 3.79 -16.08 -3.06
CA HIS A 103 4.10 -17.28 -3.82
C HIS A 103 4.27 -16.91 -5.29
N LYS A 104 5.27 -17.50 -5.96
CA LYS A 104 5.59 -17.18 -7.35
C LYS A 104 5.69 -18.42 -8.22
N SER A 105 5.35 -18.27 -9.49
CA SER A 105 5.66 -19.22 -10.56
C SER A 105 6.47 -18.54 -11.65
N ARG A 106 7.20 -19.35 -12.42
CA ARG A 106 7.97 -18.89 -13.56
C ARG A 106 7.08 -18.84 -14.80
N GLU A 107 7.06 -17.71 -15.48
CA GLU A 107 6.30 -17.47 -16.70
C GLU A 107 7.15 -17.68 -17.95
N PHE A 108 7.28 -18.94 -18.36
CA PHE A 108 8.14 -19.34 -19.48
C PHE A 108 7.76 -18.67 -20.81
N VAL A 109 6.47 -18.41 -21.04
CA VAL A 109 5.99 -17.78 -22.27
C VAL A 109 6.46 -16.33 -22.35
N GLU A 110 6.29 -15.56 -21.27
CA GLU A 110 6.75 -14.17 -21.20
C GLU A 110 8.28 -14.08 -21.21
N GLU A 111 8.95 -15.01 -20.53
CA GLU A 111 10.41 -15.13 -20.60
C GLU A 111 10.90 -15.31 -22.05
N CYS A 112 10.29 -16.23 -22.80
CA CYS A 112 10.66 -16.44 -24.21
C CYS A 112 10.44 -15.18 -25.07
N LYS A 113 9.36 -14.44 -24.82
CA LYS A 113 9.06 -13.18 -25.54
C LYS A 113 10.10 -12.11 -25.22
N ILE A 114 10.38 -11.86 -23.94
CA ILE A 114 11.37 -10.86 -23.50
C ILE A 114 12.76 -11.24 -23.99
N GLN A 115 13.14 -12.51 -23.90
CA GLN A 115 14.43 -12.99 -24.39
C GLN A 115 14.56 -12.80 -25.90
N SER A 116 13.48 -12.98 -26.67
CA SER A 116 13.48 -12.74 -28.12
C SER A 116 13.64 -11.25 -28.45
N LEU A 117 12.94 -10.38 -27.72
CA LEU A 117 13.07 -8.93 -27.87
C LEU A 117 14.49 -8.45 -27.52
N ALA A 118 15.05 -8.94 -26.41
CA ALA A 118 16.42 -8.62 -25.99
C ALA A 118 17.45 -8.98 -27.06
N ARG A 119 17.31 -10.15 -27.71
CA ARG A 119 18.16 -10.56 -28.83
C ARG A 119 18.06 -9.62 -30.02
N ILE A 120 16.85 -9.18 -30.39
CA ILE A 120 16.64 -8.20 -31.47
C ILE A 120 17.34 -6.86 -31.15
N MET A 121 17.35 -6.47 -29.87
CA MET A 121 18.03 -5.27 -29.38
C MET A 121 19.54 -5.45 -29.15
N ASN A 122 20.12 -6.61 -29.52
CA ASN A 122 21.52 -6.97 -29.24
C ASN A 122 21.89 -6.90 -27.75
N LEU A 123 20.92 -7.12 -26.85
CA LEU A 123 21.16 -7.24 -25.42
C LEU A 123 21.56 -8.69 -25.12
N ASN A 124 22.80 -8.87 -24.68
CA ASN A 124 23.29 -10.17 -24.22
C ASN A 124 22.99 -10.33 -22.73
N HIS A 125 21.72 -10.46 -22.36
CA HIS A 125 21.29 -10.73 -20.97
C HIS A 125 20.30 -11.90 -20.97
N ASN A 126 20.27 -12.64 -19.86
CA ASN A 126 19.22 -13.62 -19.60
C ASN A 126 18.07 -12.94 -18.85
N PHE A 127 16.86 -13.45 -19.05
CA PHE A 127 15.68 -12.99 -18.33
C PHE A 127 15.01 -14.17 -17.64
N ILE A 128 14.57 -13.95 -16.41
CA ILE A 128 13.65 -14.83 -15.69
C ILE A 128 12.44 -13.97 -15.37
N VAL A 129 11.27 -14.42 -15.81
CA VAL A 129 10.00 -13.75 -15.52
C VAL A 129 9.25 -14.59 -14.51
N GLU A 130 8.90 -13.97 -13.39
CA GLU A 130 8.10 -14.58 -12.34
C GLU A 130 6.80 -13.80 -12.18
N GLU A 131 5.70 -14.52 -12.08
CA GLU A 131 4.40 -13.96 -11.74
C GLU A 131 4.05 -14.33 -10.30
N HIS A 132 3.47 -13.38 -9.56
CA HIS A 132 2.96 -13.67 -8.23
C HIS A 132 1.60 -14.37 -8.37
N ASN A 133 1.46 -15.53 -7.73
CA ASN A 133 0.20 -16.28 -7.68
C ASN A 133 -0.64 -15.90 -6.46
N GLU A 134 0.03 -15.46 -5.40
CA GLU A 134 -0.57 -14.99 -4.16
C GLU A 134 0.34 -13.90 -3.60
N VAL A 135 -0.25 -12.76 -3.22
CA VAL A 135 0.43 -11.64 -2.58
C VAL A 135 -0.37 -11.22 -1.37
N LEU A 136 0.27 -11.15 -0.22
CA LEU A 136 -0.36 -10.69 1.00
C LEU A 136 0.44 -9.54 1.61
N VAL A 137 -0.09 -8.32 1.43
CA VAL A 137 0.54 -7.08 1.89
C VAL A 137 0.36 -6.94 3.39
N HIS A 138 1.46 -6.91 4.13
CA HIS A 138 1.43 -6.86 5.60
C HIS A 138 2.15 -5.65 6.19
N GLU A 139 2.74 -4.78 5.36
CA GLU A 139 3.34 -3.51 5.78
C GLU A 139 3.36 -2.54 4.59
N ILE A 140 3.12 -1.26 4.87
CA ILE A 140 3.53 -0.16 4.01
C ILE A 140 4.66 0.59 4.73
N CYS A 141 5.65 1.11 4.02
CA CYS A 141 6.64 2.00 4.60
C CYS A 141 6.78 3.29 3.78
N LEU A 142 7.11 4.40 4.43
CA LEU A 142 7.66 5.57 3.75
C LEU A 142 9.19 5.43 3.72
N THR A 143 9.78 5.62 2.54
CA THR A 143 11.22 5.44 2.31
C THR A 143 11.67 6.25 1.11
N ASN A 144 12.97 6.51 0.99
CA ASN A 144 13.57 6.99 -0.27
C ASN A 144 14.25 5.88 -1.09
N SER A 145 14.23 4.64 -0.61
CA SER A 145 14.80 3.47 -1.28
C SER A 145 13.72 2.43 -1.58
N PRO A 146 12.70 2.77 -2.38
CA PRO A 146 11.58 1.86 -2.61
C PRO A 146 12.02 0.66 -3.45
N GLY A 147 11.38 -0.50 -3.23
CA GLY A 147 11.57 -1.66 -4.10
C GLY A 147 11.12 -1.42 -5.54
N ASN A 148 10.12 -0.54 -5.74
CA ASN A 148 9.68 -0.08 -7.05
C ASN A 148 9.72 1.46 -7.11
N LYS A 149 10.42 2.03 -8.09
CA LYS A 149 10.62 3.49 -8.21
C LYS A 149 9.38 4.26 -8.68
N ALA A 150 8.34 3.59 -9.17
CA ALA A 150 7.10 4.22 -9.57
C ALA A 150 6.15 4.49 -8.40
N THR A 151 6.50 4.06 -7.18
CA THR A 151 5.77 4.42 -5.97
C THR A 151 5.94 5.90 -5.64
N PHE A 152 5.01 6.46 -4.87
CA PHE A 152 5.13 7.84 -4.41
C PHE A 152 4.35 8.09 -3.12
N CYS A 153 4.74 9.14 -2.41
CA CYS A 153 3.91 9.77 -1.40
C CYS A 153 3.78 11.29 -1.66
N THR A 154 2.68 11.87 -1.20
CA THR A 154 2.35 13.28 -1.39
C THR A 154 1.46 13.79 -0.27
N THR A 155 1.46 15.09 -0.02
CA THR A 155 0.47 15.75 0.86
C THR A 155 -0.62 16.47 0.05
N ASP A 156 -0.50 16.50 -1.28
CA ASP A 156 -1.51 17.06 -2.16
C ASP A 156 -2.60 16.04 -2.47
N ARG A 157 -3.79 16.28 -1.92
CA ARG A 157 -4.99 15.46 -2.18
C ARG A 157 -5.39 15.44 -3.67
N ASN A 158 -5.01 16.47 -4.42
CA ASN A 158 -5.36 16.63 -5.83
C ASN A 158 -4.23 16.21 -6.80
N ASP A 159 -3.20 15.53 -6.28
CA ASP A 159 -2.12 15.00 -7.12
C ASP A 159 -2.71 14.15 -8.26
N MET A 160 -2.31 14.42 -9.51
CA MET A 160 -2.88 13.74 -10.67
C MET A 160 -2.71 12.21 -10.60
N ARG A 161 -1.68 11.73 -9.90
CA ARG A 161 -1.41 10.30 -9.73
C ARG A 161 -2.43 9.61 -8.80
N LEU A 162 -3.23 10.38 -8.06
CA LEU A 162 -4.33 9.90 -7.22
C LEU A 162 -5.69 9.97 -7.93
N LYS A 163 -5.73 10.39 -9.20
CA LYS A 163 -6.98 10.54 -9.95
C LYS A 163 -7.74 9.21 -10.00
N GLY A 164 -9.00 9.23 -9.56
CA GLY A 164 -9.87 8.05 -9.52
C GLY A 164 -9.82 7.27 -8.21
N VAL A 165 -8.90 7.59 -7.29
CA VAL A 165 -8.89 7.00 -5.95
C VAL A 165 -9.97 7.65 -5.11
N LYS A 166 -10.92 6.83 -4.62
CA LYS A 166 -11.98 7.26 -3.71
C LYS A 166 -11.55 6.94 -2.28
N TRP A 167 -11.22 7.99 -1.54
CA TRP A 167 -10.96 7.89 -0.12
C TRP A 167 -12.30 7.93 0.60
N ASP A 168 -12.76 6.79 1.09
CA ASP A 168 -13.96 6.74 1.91
C ASP A 168 -13.79 7.70 3.09
N VAL A 169 -14.78 8.56 3.28
CA VAL A 169 -14.85 9.41 4.47
C VAL A 169 -15.15 8.46 5.60
N TYR A 170 -14.22 8.28 6.54
CA TYR A 170 -14.56 7.75 7.85
C TYR A 170 -15.51 8.77 8.48
N GLU A 171 -16.80 8.65 8.20
CA GLU A 171 -17.80 9.12 9.15
C GLU A 171 -17.63 8.19 10.34
N SER A 172 -17.06 8.72 11.41
CA SER A 172 -17.09 8.07 12.71
C SER A 172 -18.54 7.70 12.97
N GLU A 173 -18.87 6.41 12.92
CA GLU A 173 -20.16 5.94 13.42
C GLU A 173 -20.28 6.49 14.83
N GLY A 174 -21.21 7.44 14.99
CA GLY A 174 -21.58 7.97 16.27
C GLY A 174 -21.94 6.79 17.15
N ALA A 175 -21.35 6.76 18.34
CA ALA A 175 -21.84 5.94 19.42
C ALA A 175 -23.22 6.45 19.86
N GLU A 176 -24.25 6.29 19.02
CA GLU A 176 -25.64 6.24 19.46
C GLU A 176 -25.96 4.78 19.76
N GLY A 177 -25.52 4.36 20.94
CA GLY A 177 -26.07 3.20 21.63
C GLY A 177 -27.50 3.53 22.02
N ASP A 178 -28.41 3.30 21.09
CA ASP A 178 -29.84 3.21 21.31
C ASP A 178 -30.11 2.02 22.25
N ALA A 179 -30.19 2.29 23.55
CA ALA A 179 -30.63 1.33 24.56
C ALA A 179 -32.09 1.67 24.94
N THR A 180 -33.01 1.22 24.10
CA THR A 180 -34.44 1.24 24.42
C THR A 180 -34.79 0.13 25.42
N SER A 181 -35.43 0.55 26.51
CA SER A 181 -36.47 -0.14 27.28
C SER A 181 -36.13 -1.40 28.11
N HIS A 182 -36.25 -1.28 29.44
CA HIS A 182 -37.17 -2.08 30.27
C HIS A 182 -37.03 -1.66 31.74
N ASP A 183 -37.99 -0.89 32.25
CA ASP A 183 -38.75 -1.29 33.45
C ASP A 183 -39.85 -0.27 33.74
N GLY A 184 -41.08 -0.65 33.39
CA GLY A 184 -42.28 -0.01 33.92
C GLY A 184 -42.53 -0.52 35.32
N ARG A 185 -42.38 0.34 36.33
CA ARG A 185 -43.03 0.14 37.63
C ARG A 185 -44.17 1.12 37.77
N ASN A 186 -45.35 0.51 37.84
CA ASN A 186 -46.66 1.10 37.93
C ASN A 186 -46.88 1.58 39.38
N ASP A 187 -47.08 2.88 39.56
CA ASP A 187 -47.57 3.44 40.81
C ASP A 187 -49.07 3.15 40.96
N GLY A 188 -49.44 2.46 42.04
CA GLY A 188 -50.82 2.21 42.41
C GLY A 188 -51.05 2.50 43.89
N LYS A 189 -51.43 3.74 44.21
CA LYS A 189 -52.20 4.06 45.42
C LYS A 189 -53.66 3.73 45.18
N SER A 190 -54.33 3.10 46.15
CA SER A 190 -55.62 3.52 46.76
C SER A 190 -56.36 2.31 47.35
N SER A 191 -56.39 2.22 48.67
CA SER A 191 -57.57 2.08 49.55
C SER A 191 -57.10 1.89 50.98
#